data_AF-A0A3L7A3X9-F1
#
_entry.id   AF-A0A3L7A3X9-F1
#
_cell.length_a   1.000
_cell.length_b   1.000
_cell.length_c   1.000
_cell.angle_alpha   90.00
_cell.angle_beta   90.00
_cell.angle_gamma   90.00
#
_symmetry.space_group_name_H-M   'P 1'
#
loop_
_entity.id
_entity.type
_entity.pdbx_description
1 polymer ?
#
loop_
_entity_poly.entity_id
_entity_poly.type
_entity_poly.pdbx_seq_one_letter_code
_entity_poly.pdbx_strand_id
1 'polypeptide(L)'
;MPHTIDRRRLMRRAWHLFRSQFGGVGCIYRRLPRHAMSLAMREAWREEKAIAAAAALPPAALIARIATIRAAHHYRVHYGSSPRHDREAAKLTAQLRTLEAAAGMAA
;
A
#
# COMPACT_ATOMS: atom_id res chain seq x y z
N MET A 1 -3.32 21.04 -12.41
CA MET A 1 -1.88 20.69 -12.41
C MET A 1 -1.77 19.21 -12.75
N PRO A 2 -1.12 18.80 -13.86
CA PRO A 2 -0.85 17.38 -14.07
C PRO A 2 0.05 16.91 -12.92
N HIS A 3 -0.41 15.93 -12.14
CA HIS A 3 0.38 15.31 -11.08
C HIS A 3 1.64 14.70 -11.73
N THR A 4 2.78 15.36 -11.58
CA THR A 4 4.08 14.80 -12.00
C THR A 4 4.37 13.63 -11.07
N ILE A 5 4.17 12.42 -11.57
CA ILE A 5 4.35 11.20 -10.78
C ILE A 5 5.83 11.06 -10.44
N ASP A 6 6.14 10.95 -9.15
CA ASP A 6 7.50 10.74 -8.68
C ASP A 6 7.96 9.33 -9.08
N ARG A 7 8.61 9.26 -10.24
CA ARG A 7 9.18 8.03 -10.81
C ARG A 7 10.20 7.37 -9.87
N ARG A 8 10.93 8.16 -9.07
CA ARG A 8 11.93 7.62 -8.12
C ARG A 8 11.25 6.95 -6.94
N ARG A 9 10.16 7.52 -6.44
CA ARG A 9 9.34 6.91 -5.38
C ARG A 9 8.67 5.63 -5.89
N LEU A 10 8.08 5.67 -7.09
CA LEU A 10 7.48 4.51 -7.75
C LEU A 10 8.49 3.35 -7.91
N MET A 11 9.68 3.63 -8.45
CA MET A 11 10.73 2.61 -8.65
C MET A 11 11.24 2.04 -7.32
N ARG A 12 11.45 2.88 -6.30
CA ARG A 12 11.84 2.41 -4.97
C ARG A 12 10.78 1.48 -4.37
N ARG A 13 9.49 1.84 -4.52
CA ARG A 13 8.39 1.01 -4.03
C ARG A 13 8.27 -0.31 -4.79
N ALA A 14 8.35 -0.28 -6.11
CA ALA A 14 8.35 -1.47 -6.94
C ALA A 14 9.52 -2.40 -6.60
N TRP A 15 10.72 -1.85 -6.38
CA TRP A 15 11.88 -2.62 -5.94
C TRP A 15 11.65 -3.29 -4.58
N HIS A 16 11.04 -2.57 -3.64
CA HIS A 16 10.72 -3.12 -2.32
C HIS A 16 9.67 -4.24 -2.41
N LEU A 17 8.61 -4.07 -3.19
CA LEU A 17 7.60 -5.11 -3.44
C LEU A 17 8.21 -6.34 -4.13
N PHE A 18 9.05 -6.11 -5.13
CA PHE A 18 9.80 -7.18 -5.79
C PHE A 18 10.67 -7.96 -4.78
N ARG A 19 11.38 -7.25 -3.91
CA ARG A 19 12.21 -7.88 -2.87
C ARG A 19 11.42 -8.60 -1.79
N SER A 20 10.27 -8.09 -1.35
CA SER A 20 9.49 -8.74 -0.29
C SER A 20 8.79 -10.00 -0.79
N GLN A 21 8.31 -10.00 -2.04
CA GLN A 21 7.61 -11.13 -2.65
C GLN A 21 8.57 -12.18 -3.23
N PHE A 22 9.73 -11.77 -3.74
CA PHE A 22 10.64 -12.64 -4.50
C PHE A 22 12.08 -12.70 -3.96
N GLY A 23 12.43 -11.91 -2.94
CA GLY A 23 13.82 -11.73 -2.48
C GLY A 23 14.34 -12.76 -1.48
N GLY A 24 13.63 -13.88 -1.25
CA GLY A 24 14.09 -14.96 -0.37
C GLY A 24 14.94 -16.03 -1.05
N VAL A 25 14.97 -16.06 -2.38
CA VAL A 25 15.70 -17.07 -3.16
C VAL A 25 16.29 -16.32 -4.32
N GLY A 26 17.61 -16.40 -4.52
CA GLY A 26 18.34 -15.60 -5.49
C GLY A 26 17.66 -15.54 -6.86
N CYS A 27 17.97 -14.51 -7.65
CA CYS A 27 17.61 -14.33 -9.06
C CYS A 27 18.11 -15.49 -9.97
N ILE A 28 17.78 -16.74 -9.64
CA ILE A 28 18.23 -17.99 -10.27
C ILE A 28 17.50 -18.19 -11.60
N TYR A 29 16.31 -17.61 -11.76
CA TYR A 29 15.56 -17.69 -13.00
C TYR A 29 15.78 -16.42 -13.83
N ARG A 30 16.71 -16.41 -14.80
CA ARG A 30 16.93 -15.29 -15.75
C ARG A 30 15.65 -14.72 -16.42
N ARG A 31 14.53 -15.46 -16.42
CA ARG A 31 13.25 -15.08 -17.04
C ARG A 31 12.17 -14.54 -16.07
N LEU A 32 12.16 -14.94 -14.80
CA LEU A 32 11.21 -14.40 -13.81
C LEU A 32 11.39 -12.91 -13.46
N PRO A 33 12.59 -12.31 -13.39
CA PRO A 33 12.77 -10.99 -12.79
C PRO A 33 12.07 -9.90 -13.59
N ARG A 34 11.95 -10.01 -14.92
CA ARG A 34 11.22 -9.02 -15.72
C ARG A 34 9.72 -9.04 -15.48
N HIS A 35 9.12 -10.24 -15.42
CA HIS A 35 7.68 -10.37 -15.18
C HIS A 35 7.32 -9.97 -13.74
N ALA A 36 8.08 -10.46 -12.76
CA ALA A 36 7.92 -10.10 -11.36
C ALA A 36 8.14 -8.60 -11.11
N MET A 37 9.16 -7.99 -11.72
CA MET A 37 9.36 -6.53 -11.67
C MET A 37 8.19 -5.79 -12.33
N SER A 38 7.68 -6.28 -13.45
CA SER A 38 6.52 -5.68 -14.13
C SER A 38 5.23 -5.78 -13.31
N LEU A 39 5.05 -6.82 -12.50
CA LEU A 39 3.96 -6.93 -11.55
C LEU A 39 4.15 -5.96 -10.38
N ALA A 40 5.35 -5.91 -9.80
CA ALA A 40 5.69 -4.99 -8.72
C ALA A 40 5.54 -3.52 -9.14
N MET A 41 5.91 -3.18 -10.37
CA MET A 41 5.68 -1.85 -10.96
C MET A 41 4.19 -1.53 -11.12
N ARG A 42 3.38 -2.50 -11.58
CA ARG A 42 1.92 -2.33 -11.69
C ARG A 42 1.27 -2.14 -10.33
N GLU A 43 1.76 -2.84 -9.31
CA GLU A 43 1.26 -2.75 -7.94
C GLU A 43 1.66 -1.41 -7.30
N ALA A 44 2.93 -1.02 -7.38
CA ALA A 44 3.40 0.30 -6.94
C ALA A 44 2.64 1.45 -7.62
N TRP A 45 2.31 1.29 -8.90
CA TRP A 45 1.52 2.28 -9.64
C TRP A 45 0.07 2.36 -9.15
N ARG A 46 -0.54 1.22 -8.82
CA ARG A 46 -1.89 1.19 -8.22
C ARG A 46 -1.88 1.87 -6.85
N GLU A 47 -0.84 1.63 -6.03
CA GLU A 47 -0.67 2.31 -4.74
C GLU A 47 -0.55 3.83 -4.91
N GLU A 48 0.31 4.31 -5.81
CA GLU A 48 0.46 5.75 -6.09
C GLU A 48 -0.85 6.39 -6.58
N LYS A 49 -1.60 5.70 -7.43
CA LYS A 49 -2.95 6.17 -7.84
C LYS A 49 -3.92 6.26 -6.67
N ALA A 50 -3.90 5.28 -5.78
CA ALA A 50 -4.76 5.29 -4.59
C ALA A 50 -4.38 6.43 -3.64
N ILE A 51 -3.08 6.68 -3.45
CA ILE A 51 -2.56 7.79 -2.64
C ILE A 51 -2.98 9.13 -3.26
N ALA A 52 -2.80 9.32 -4.57
CA ALA A 52 -3.21 10.55 -5.26
C ALA A 52 -4.73 10.79 -5.17
N ALA A 53 -5.53 9.74 -5.34
CA ALA A 53 -6.99 9.83 -5.18
C ALA A 53 -7.40 10.19 -3.73
N ALA A 54 -6.70 9.64 -2.73
CA ALA A 54 -6.92 9.98 -1.34
C ALA A 54 -6.47 11.40 -0.98
N ALA A 55 -5.36 11.87 -1.58
CA ALA A 55 -4.85 13.23 -1.37
C ALA A 55 -5.75 14.32 -1.98
N ALA A 56 -6.59 13.95 -2.95
CA ALA A 56 -7.62 14.84 -3.49
C ALA A 56 -8.81 15.06 -2.53
N LEU A 57 -8.92 14.28 -1.45
CA LEU A 57 -9.96 14.47 -0.43
C LEU A 57 -9.64 15.72 0.42
N PRO A 58 -10.65 16.43 0.93
CA PRO A 58 -10.45 17.48 1.91
C PRO A 58 -9.69 16.94 3.14
N PRO A 59 -8.73 17.70 3.71
CA PRO A 59 -7.91 17.22 4.83
C PRO A 59 -8.74 16.74 6.02
N ALA A 60 -9.84 17.43 6.35
CA ALA A 60 -10.75 17.04 7.42
C ALA A 60 -11.43 15.67 7.16
N ALA A 61 -11.82 15.42 5.91
CA ALA A 61 -12.43 14.15 5.50
C ALA A 61 -11.40 13.01 5.52
N LEU A 62 -10.15 13.29 5.14
CA LEU A 62 -9.06 12.33 5.19
C LEU A 62 -8.75 11.90 6.63
N ILE A 63 -8.64 12.85 7.56
CA ILE A 63 -8.39 12.58 8.99
C ILE A 63 -9.54 11.78 9.60
N ALA A 64 -10.79 12.18 9.35
CA ALA A 64 -11.97 11.46 9.84
C ALA A 64 -11.97 10.00 9.37
N ARG A 65 -11.64 9.77 8.09
CA ARG A 65 -11.60 8.43 7.50
C ARG A 65 -10.48 7.56 8.08
N ILE A 66 -9.31 8.15 8.36
CA ILE A 66 -8.22 7.46 9.07
C ILE A 66 -8.66 7.03 10.47
N ALA A 67 -9.32 7.91 11.22
CA ALA A 67 -9.82 7.59 12.56
C ALA A 67 -10.82 6.43 12.53
N THR A 68 -11.78 6.45 11.59
CA THR A 68 -12.75 5.36 11.42
C THR A 68 -12.07 4.02 11.13
N ILE A 69 -11.10 4.00 10.22
CA ILE A 69 -10.42 2.75 9.83
C ILE A 69 -9.50 2.25 10.94
N ARG A 70 -8.85 3.14 11.70
CA ARG A 70 -8.04 2.74 12.88
C ARG A 70 -8.92 2.07 13.94
N ALA A 71 -10.10 2.60 14.22
CA ALA A 71 -11.05 2.00 15.15
C ALA A 71 -11.50 0.61 14.68
N ALA A 72 -11.84 0.47 13.39
CA ALA A 72 -12.21 -0.82 12.81
C ALA A 72 -11.07 -1.84 12.83
N HIS A 73 -9.84 -1.42 12.54
CA HIS A 73 -8.65 -2.26 12.59
C HIS A 73 -8.37 -2.74 14.02
N HIS A 74 -8.39 -1.83 14.99
CA HIS A 74 -8.23 -2.16 16.41
C HIS A 74 -9.28 -3.19 16.86
N TYR A 75 -10.55 -2.98 16.51
CA TYR A 75 -11.60 -3.95 16.83
C TYR A 75 -11.32 -5.35 16.25
N ARG A 76 -10.92 -5.41 14.97
CA ARG A 76 -10.69 -6.70 14.29
C ARG A 76 -9.44 -7.43 14.79
N VAL A 77 -8.38 -6.71 15.13
CA VAL A 77 -7.13 -7.29 15.65
C VAL A 77 -7.30 -7.82 17.07
N HIS A 78 -8.04 -7.09 17.93
CA HIS A 78 -8.13 -7.46 19.34
C HIS A 78 -9.31 -8.37 19.69
N TYR A 79 -10.41 -8.31 18.93
CA TYR A 79 -11.64 -9.06 19.24
C TYR A 79 -12.02 -10.09 18.18
N GLY A 80 -11.34 -10.11 17.03
CA GLY A 80 -11.60 -11.07 15.95
C GLY A 80 -10.63 -12.24 15.95
N SER A 81 -11.07 -13.43 16.36
CA SER A 81 -10.28 -14.68 16.27
C SER A 81 -10.82 -15.56 15.14
N SER A 82 -10.55 -15.20 13.89
CA SER A 82 -10.84 -16.07 12.74
C SER A 82 -10.01 -15.68 11.51
N PRO A 83 -9.68 -16.63 10.61
CA PRO A 83 -8.96 -16.33 9.37
C PRO A 83 -9.63 -15.26 8.49
N ARG A 84 -10.95 -15.08 8.62
CA ARG A 84 -11.68 -14.00 7.95
C ARG A 84 -11.34 -12.63 8.55
N HIS A 85 -11.20 -12.55 9.87
CA HIS A 85 -10.80 -11.35 10.58
C HIS A 85 -9.37 -10.95 10.24
N ASP A 86 -8.45 -11.90 10.10
CA ASP A 86 -7.07 -11.63 9.68
C ASP A 86 -7.00 -11.03 8.27
N ARG A 87 -7.77 -11.59 7.33
CA ARG A 87 -7.86 -11.04 5.96
C ARG A 87 -8.47 -9.64 5.94
N GLU A 88 -9.48 -9.40 6.77
CA GLU A 88 -10.10 -8.08 6.89
C GLU A 88 -9.17 -7.08 7.59
N ALA A 89 -8.43 -7.49 8.63
CA ALA A 89 -7.42 -6.68 9.28
C ALA A 89 -6.32 -6.28 8.29
N ALA A 90 -5.77 -7.23 7.52
CA ALA A 90 -4.76 -6.94 6.49
C ALA A 90 -5.27 -5.94 5.42
N LYS A 91 -6.55 -6.03 5.02
CA LYS A 91 -7.17 -5.05 4.12
C LYS A 91 -7.23 -3.65 4.77
N LEU A 92 -7.65 -3.57 6.03
CA LEU A 92 -7.72 -2.31 6.77
C LEU A 92 -6.33 -1.70 6.98
N THR A 93 -5.32 -2.52 7.26
CA THR A 93 -3.91 -2.07 7.36
C THR A 93 -3.42 -1.48 6.03
N ALA A 94 -3.70 -2.14 4.91
CA ALA A 94 -3.34 -1.63 3.58
C ALA A 94 -4.03 -0.29 3.27
N GLN A 95 -5.32 -0.17 3.61
CA GLN A 95 -6.07 1.08 3.47
C GLN A 95 -5.50 2.19 4.36
N LEU A 96 -5.17 1.92 5.62
CA LEU A 96 -4.54 2.90 6.51
C LEU A 96 -3.24 3.44 5.93
N ARG A 97 -2.35 2.55 5.47
CA ARG A 97 -1.08 2.97 4.84
C ARG A 97 -1.30 3.91 3.66
N THR A 98 -2.28 3.66 2.81
CA THR A 98 -2.59 4.54 1.67
C THR A 98 -3.08 5.92 2.11
N LEU A 99 -3.94 5.98 3.13
CA LEU A 99 -4.49 7.24 3.64
C LEU A 99 -3.46 8.04 4.44
N GLU A 100 -2.62 7.37 5.23
CA GLU A 100 -1.52 7.99 5.97
C GLU A 100 -0.46 8.53 5.02
N ALA A 101 -0.13 7.80 3.94
CA ALA A 101 0.77 8.29 2.91
C ALA A 101 0.19 9.51 2.15
N ALA A 102 -1.13 9.52 1.89
CA ALA A 102 -1.81 10.66 1.28
C ALA A 102 -1.85 11.89 2.20
N ALA A 103 -1.95 11.68 3.51
CA ALA A 103 -1.92 12.73 4.52
C ALA A 103 -0.50 13.23 4.84
N GLY A 104 0.55 12.63 4.26
CA GLY A 104 1.94 12.95 4.58
C GLY A 104 2.40 12.43 5.96
N MET A 105 1.66 11.50 6.56
CA MET A 105 1.96 10.90 7.87
C MET A 105 2.81 9.63 7.79
N ALA A 106 3.00 9.07 6.60
CA ALA A 106 3.88 7.92 6.40
C ALA A 106 5.35 8.39 6.36
N ALA A 107 6.13 8.01 7.38
CA ALA A 107 7.58 8.19 7.45
C ALA A 107 8.34 7.31 6.45
#